data_AF-A0A814W0U2-F1
#
_entry.id   AF-A0A814W0U2-F1
#
_cell.length_a   1.000
_cell.length_b   1.000
_cell.length_c   1.000
_cell.angle_alpha   90.00
_cell.angle_beta   90.00
_cell.angle_gamma   90.00
#
_symmetry.space_group_name_H-M   'P 1'
#
loop_
_entity.id
_entity.type
_entity.pdbx_description
1 polymer ?
#
loop_
_entity_poly.entity_id
_entity_poly.type
_entity_poly.pdbx_seq_one_letter_code
_entity_poly.pdbx_strand_id
1 'polypeptide(L)'
;MLLIDELDYVFESQTMDNVTNQLLTEIDGLAPQSQVILIAATNRPELFHQTFLRPGRLDEKMLVPLPDQKARETIVNITLKSYSAMTDADIISIAQTLEGATGADIVAFCQKACKTAIREMIENESQKERLNPDIHSDVCIRRDHFEQIWRTLPRVCLTNDEYKKYEVFTQKWQPFERFNCLFPKSADNPEGKQASKAYTDDDDLYE
;
A
#
# COMPACT_ATOMS: atom_id res chain seq x y z
N MET A 1 3.35 10.02 -17.89
CA MET A 1 3.18 8.88 -16.95
C MET A 1 1.89 8.18 -17.32
N LEU A 2 1.97 6.90 -17.67
CA LEU A 2 0.82 6.04 -17.97
C LEU A 2 0.71 5.03 -16.83
N LEU A 3 -0.46 4.95 -16.21
CA LEU A 3 -0.74 4.02 -15.12
C LEU A 3 -1.79 3.01 -15.58
N ILE A 4 -1.48 1.73 -15.44
CA ILE A 4 -2.39 0.61 -15.72
C ILE A 4 -2.66 -0.08 -14.40
N ASP A 5 -3.89 0.03 -13.91
CA ASP A 5 -4.33 -0.73 -12.74
C ASP A 5 -4.91 -2.08 -13.17
N GLU A 6 -4.90 -3.05 -12.27
CA GLU A 6 -5.45 -4.40 -12.50
C GLU A 6 -4.94 -5.06 -13.80
N LEU A 7 -3.63 -4.95 -14.06
CA LEU A 7 -3.02 -5.48 -15.29
C LEU A 7 -3.24 -6.99 -15.45
N ASP A 8 -3.48 -7.72 -14.36
CA ASP A 8 -3.87 -9.14 -14.36
C ASP A 8 -5.16 -9.44 -15.10
N TYR A 9 -6.07 -8.46 -15.27
CA TYR A 9 -7.28 -8.64 -16.07
C TYR A 9 -6.96 -8.92 -17.54
N VAL A 10 -5.86 -8.36 -18.05
CA VAL A 10 -5.41 -8.56 -19.43
C VAL A 10 -4.90 -9.99 -19.66
N PHE A 11 -4.53 -10.71 -18.59
CA PHE A 11 -3.94 -12.05 -18.65
C PHE A 11 -4.94 -13.18 -18.39
N GLU A 12 -6.19 -12.89 -18.03
CA GLU A 12 -7.15 -13.91 -17.57
C GLU A 12 -7.81 -14.72 -18.72
N SER A 13 -7.81 -14.21 -19.96
CA SER A 13 -8.51 -14.86 -21.09
C SER A 13 -7.63 -15.04 -22.33
N GLN A 14 -7.73 -16.20 -22.98
CA GLN A 14 -7.10 -16.49 -24.29
C GLN A 14 -7.52 -15.50 -25.39
N THR A 15 -8.72 -14.91 -25.29
CA THR A 15 -9.15 -13.88 -26.25
C THR A 15 -8.38 -12.57 -26.10
N MET A 16 -7.74 -12.33 -24.96
CA MET A 16 -6.95 -11.13 -24.70
C MET A 16 -5.50 -11.25 -25.14
N ASP A 17 -5.05 -12.40 -25.64
CA ASP A 17 -3.68 -12.58 -26.17
C ASP A 17 -3.35 -11.57 -27.29
N ASN A 18 -4.34 -11.20 -28.11
CA ASN A 18 -4.17 -10.19 -29.14
C ASN A 18 -3.95 -8.79 -28.53
N VAL A 19 -4.66 -8.46 -27.46
CA VAL A 19 -4.53 -7.19 -26.73
C VAL A 19 -3.17 -7.14 -26.02
N THR A 20 -2.76 -8.25 -25.42
CA THR A 20 -1.45 -8.44 -24.79
C THR A 20 -0.31 -8.20 -25.79
N ASN A 21 -0.38 -8.81 -26.98
CA ASN A 21 0.62 -8.62 -28.02
C ASN A 21 0.65 -7.18 -28.54
N GLN A 22 -0.51 -6.55 -28.67
CA GLN A 22 -0.60 -5.15 -29.07
C GLN A 22 0.02 -4.24 -28.01
N LEU A 23 -0.30 -4.44 -26.73
CA LEU A 23 0.29 -3.69 -25.62
C LEU A 23 1.82 -3.83 -25.60
N LEU A 24 2.35 -5.05 -25.78
CA LEU A 24 3.78 -5.29 -25.88
C LEU A 24 4.43 -4.58 -27.07
N THR A 25 3.76 -4.57 -28.22
CA THR A 25 4.25 -3.90 -29.43
C THR A 25 4.31 -2.38 -29.25
N GLU A 26 3.31 -1.80 -28.59
CA GLU A 26 3.31 -0.38 -28.25
C GLU A 26 4.41 -0.03 -27.24
N ILE A 27 4.63 -0.86 -26.23
CA ILE A 27 5.71 -0.66 -25.25
C ILE A 27 7.07 -0.73 -25.94
N ASP A 28 7.31 -1.72 -26.81
CA ASP A 28 8.55 -1.83 -27.57
C ASP A 28 8.73 -0.68 -28.58
N GLY A 29 7.61 -0.10 -29.05
CA GLY A 29 7.57 1.04 -29.96
C GLY A 29 7.89 2.39 -29.30
N LEU A 30 7.93 2.46 -27.96
CA LEU A 30 8.33 3.66 -27.24
C LEU A 30 9.83 3.90 -27.46
N ALA A 31 10.16 4.88 -28.32
CA ALA A 31 11.55 5.27 -28.56
C ALA A 31 12.23 5.75 -27.26
N PRO A 32 13.56 5.63 -27.11
CA PRO A 32 14.29 6.08 -25.92
C PRO A 32 14.13 7.59 -25.60
N GLN A 33 13.65 8.38 -26.56
CA GLN A 33 13.39 9.81 -26.41
C GLN A 33 11.99 10.12 -25.84
N SER A 34 11.15 9.09 -25.68
CA SER A 34 9.83 9.21 -25.08
C SER A 34 9.99 9.40 -23.57
N GLN A 35 9.63 10.58 -23.05
CA GLN A 35 9.57 10.83 -21.60
C GLN A 35 8.34 10.17 -20.95
N VAL A 36 8.08 8.91 -21.27
CA VAL A 36 6.91 8.16 -20.81
C VAL A 36 7.35 7.14 -19.78
N ILE A 37 6.84 7.29 -18.56
CA ILE A 37 6.97 6.30 -17.50
C ILE A 37 5.70 5.45 -17.51
N LEU A 38 5.85 4.14 -17.63
CA LEU A 38 4.78 3.16 -17.50
C LEU A 38 4.81 2.57 -16.09
N ILE A 39 3.68 2.64 -15.37
CA ILE A 39 3.49 2.01 -14.07
C ILE A 39 2.31 1.05 -14.22
N ALA A 40 2.51 -0.21 -13.82
CA ALA A 40 1.45 -1.20 -13.79
C ALA A 40 1.25 -1.73 -12.36
N ALA A 41 0.01 -1.88 -11.94
CA ALA A 41 -0.37 -2.49 -10.67
C ALA A 41 -1.11 -3.82 -10.91
N THR A 42 -0.89 -4.79 -10.04
CA THR A 42 -1.57 -6.09 -10.08
C THR A 42 -1.69 -6.67 -8.67
N ASN A 43 -2.82 -7.32 -8.41
CA ASN A 43 -3.06 -8.07 -7.17
C ASN A 43 -2.72 -9.57 -7.34
N ARG A 44 -2.47 -10.03 -8.56
CA ARG A 44 -2.23 -11.44 -8.91
C ARG A 44 -0.92 -11.60 -9.68
N PRO A 45 0.23 -11.43 -9.01
CA PRO A 45 1.54 -11.51 -9.66
C PRO A 45 1.82 -12.89 -10.29
N GLU A 46 1.16 -13.95 -9.83
CA GLU A 46 1.25 -15.30 -10.39
C GLU A 46 0.71 -15.44 -11.81
N LEU A 47 -0.21 -14.56 -12.23
CA LEU A 47 -0.75 -14.53 -13.59
C LEU A 47 0.16 -13.77 -14.57
N PHE A 48 1.22 -13.15 -14.06
CA PHE A 48 2.08 -12.28 -14.85
C PHE A 48 3.02 -13.07 -15.77
N HIS A 49 2.98 -12.79 -17.07
CA HIS A 49 3.83 -13.47 -18.06
C HIS A 49 5.28 -12.95 -18.05
N GLN A 50 6.24 -13.87 -18.17
CA GLN A 50 7.68 -13.53 -18.22
C GLN A 50 8.05 -12.60 -19.39
N THR A 51 7.24 -12.58 -20.44
CA THR A 51 7.43 -11.74 -21.64
C THR A 51 7.41 -10.24 -21.32
N PHE A 52 6.64 -9.81 -20.33
CA PHE A 52 6.58 -8.41 -19.90
C PHE A 52 7.80 -7.96 -19.10
N LEU A 53 8.52 -8.91 -18.50
CA LEU A 53 9.64 -8.66 -17.58
C LEU A 53 10.98 -8.47 -18.27
N ARG A 54 10.99 -8.37 -19.60
CA ARG A 54 12.22 -8.15 -20.36
C ARG A 54 12.69 -6.71 -20.18
N PRO A 55 14.01 -6.48 -20.15
CA PRO A 55 14.59 -5.13 -20.09
C PRO A 55 13.96 -4.20 -21.14
N GLY A 56 13.57 -2.99 -20.72
CA GLY A 56 12.91 -2.01 -21.58
C GLY A 56 11.38 -2.11 -21.65
N ARG A 57 10.75 -3.02 -20.90
CA ARG A 57 9.29 -3.14 -20.78
C ARG A 57 8.82 -2.84 -19.35
N LEU A 58 8.44 -3.88 -18.58
CA LEU A 58 8.13 -3.83 -17.15
C LEU A 58 9.24 -4.54 -16.39
N ASP A 59 10.44 -3.96 -16.44
CA ASP A 59 11.66 -4.52 -15.86
C ASP A 59 11.82 -4.21 -14.36
N GLU A 60 11.32 -3.07 -13.92
CA GLU A 60 11.32 -2.68 -12.50
C GLU A 60 10.10 -3.19 -11.73
N LYS A 61 10.33 -3.70 -10.50
CA LYS A 61 9.29 -4.30 -9.66
C LYS A 61 9.34 -3.71 -8.26
N MET A 62 8.17 -3.34 -7.73
CA MET A 62 8.02 -2.82 -6.38
C MET A 62 6.88 -3.56 -5.68
N LEU A 63 7.20 -4.25 -4.58
CA LEU A 63 6.20 -4.80 -3.68
C LEU A 63 5.71 -3.68 -2.77
N VAL A 64 4.39 -3.50 -2.68
CA VAL A 64 3.75 -2.64 -1.67
C VAL A 64 3.40 -3.53 -0.48
N PRO A 65 4.12 -3.43 0.65
CA PRO A 65 3.86 -4.27 1.81
C PRO A 65 2.60 -3.83 2.57
N LEU A 66 2.15 -4.67 3.49
CA LEU A 66 1.14 -4.27 4.48
C LEU A 66 1.66 -3.10 5.34
N PRO A 67 0.78 -2.19 5.80
CA PRO A 67 1.19 -1.04 6.58
C PRO A 67 1.78 -1.47 7.93
N ASP A 68 2.97 -0.96 8.24
CA ASP A 68 3.58 -1.08 9.57
C ASP A 68 2.80 -0.26 10.60
N GLN A 69 3.15 -0.39 11.88
CA GLN A 69 2.39 0.27 12.93
C GLN A 69 2.34 1.80 12.76
N LYS A 70 3.46 2.43 12.38
CA LYS A 70 3.52 3.88 12.14
C LYS A 70 2.67 4.30 10.95
N ALA A 71 2.68 3.53 9.86
CA ALA A 71 1.81 3.76 8.71
C ALA A 71 0.34 3.62 9.10
N ARG A 72 -0.02 2.62 9.92
CA ARG A 72 -1.40 2.48 10.42
C ARG A 72 -1.84 3.69 11.26
N GLU A 73 -1.00 4.15 12.19
CA GLU A 73 -1.24 5.38 12.96
C GLU A 73 -1.45 6.59 12.04
N THR A 74 -0.61 6.71 11.00
CA THR A 74 -0.70 7.79 10.01
C THR A 74 -2.00 7.73 9.21
N ILE A 75 -2.41 6.54 8.75
CA ILE A 75 -3.66 6.35 8.00
C ILE A 75 -4.86 6.70 8.88
N VAL A 76 -4.89 6.23 10.12
CA VAL A 76 -5.95 6.57 11.10
C VAL A 76 -5.99 8.08 11.31
N ASN A 77 -4.85 8.71 11.57
CA ASN A 77 -4.77 10.15 11.80
C ASN A 77 -5.25 10.96 10.58
N ILE A 78 -4.80 10.63 9.37
CA ILE A 78 -5.24 11.32 8.14
C ILE A 78 -6.74 11.15 7.92
N THR A 79 -7.28 9.95 8.17
CA THR A 79 -8.70 9.66 7.98
C THR A 79 -9.57 10.41 9.00
N LEU A 80 -9.09 10.54 10.23
CA LEU A 80 -9.79 11.19 11.33
C LEU A 80 -9.52 12.69 11.43
N LYS A 81 -8.55 13.24 10.70
CA LYS A 81 -8.17 14.66 10.73
C LYS A 81 -9.32 15.63 10.50
N SER A 82 -10.30 15.23 9.70
CA SER A 82 -11.50 16.03 9.40
C SER A 82 -12.56 15.99 10.51
N TYR A 83 -12.36 15.18 11.54
CA TYR A 83 -13.28 15.01 12.66
C TYR A 83 -12.63 15.51 13.95
N SER A 84 -13.41 16.20 14.77
CA SER A 84 -13.00 16.67 16.09
C SER A 84 -12.98 15.50 17.08
N ALA A 85 -12.05 14.55 16.94
CA ALA A 85 -11.79 13.57 17.99
C ALA A 85 -10.65 12.59 17.69
N MET A 86 -9.59 12.70 18.48
CA MET A 86 -9.11 11.66 19.40
C MET A 86 -7.83 12.14 20.09
N THR A 87 -7.48 11.54 21.22
CA THR A 87 -6.13 11.73 21.75
C THR A 87 -5.14 10.89 20.94
N ASP A 88 -3.87 11.31 20.89
CA ASP A 88 -2.82 10.51 20.23
C ASP A 88 -2.74 9.08 20.81
N ALA A 89 -3.03 8.93 22.11
CA ALA A 89 -3.09 7.64 22.78
C ALA A 89 -4.20 6.72 22.21
N ASP A 90 -5.35 7.29 21.86
CA ASP A 90 -6.44 6.53 21.24
C ASP A 90 -6.06 6.05 19.84
N ILE A 91 -5.44 6.92 19.03
CA ILE A 91 -4.96 6.59 17.68
C ILE A 91 -3.98 5.42 17.72
N ILE A 92 -3.00 5.48 18.63
CA ILE A 92 -2.02 4.41 18.83
C ILE A 92 -2.72 3.10 19.22
N SER A 93 -3.68 3.16 20.14
CA SER A 93 -4.41 1.97 20.59
C SER A 93 -5.23 1.32 19.46
N ILE A 94 -5.85 2.13 18.60
CA ILE A 94 -6.61 1.64 17.44
C ILE A 94 -5.66 1.01 16.41
N ALA A 95 -4.54 1.68 16.10
CA ALA A 95 -3.55 1.19 15.16
C ALA A 95 -2.91 -0.14 15.60
N GLN A 96 -2.76 -0.37 16.91
CA GLN A 96 -2.33 -1.66 17.46
C GLN A 96 -3.34 -2.78 17.22
N THR A 97 -4.64 -2.49 17.36
CA THR A 97 -5.68 -3.51 17.12
C THR A 97 -5.78 -3.91 15.65
N LEU A 98 -5.42 -3.01 14.72
CA LEU A 98 -5.53 -3.20 13.26
C LEU A 98 -4.31 -3.91 12.64
N GLU A 99 -3.62 -4.77 13.39
CA GLU A 99 -2.51 -5.55 12.85
C GLU A 99 -2.96 -6.49 11.73
N GLY A 100 -2.23 -6.49 10.61
CA GLY A 100 -2.57 -7.29 9.42
C GLY A 100 -3.70 -6.72 8.54
N ALA A 101 -4.25 -5.54 8.87
CA ALA A 101 -5.24 -4.86 8.04
C ALA A 101 -4.57 -4.16 6.85
N THR A 102 -5.26 -4.13 5.70
CA THR A 102 -4.81 -3.33 4.56
C THR A 102 -5.09 -1.84 4.80
N GLY A 103 -4.44 -0.95 4.03
CA GLY A 103 -4.74 0.48 4.11
C GLY A 103 -6.21 0.80 3.83
N ALA A 104 -6.83 0.09 2.88
CA ALA A 104 -8.25 0.24 2.56
C ALA A 104 -9.15 -0.18 3.72
N ASP A 105 -8.82 -1.28 4.41
CA ASP A 105 -9.58 -1.77 5.55
C ASP A 105 -9.54 -0.79 6.73
N ILE A 106 -8.37 -0.20 7.00
CA ILE A 106 -8.21 0.79 8.06
C ILE A 106 -9.07 2.02 7.78
N VAL A 107 -9.08 2.50 6.54
CA VAL A 107 -9.92 3.62 6.12
C VAL A 107 -11.40 3.27 6.25
N ALA A 108 -11.81 2.09 5.78
CA ALA A 108 -13.19 1.61 5.87
C ALA A 108 -13.64 1.45 7.33
N PHE A 109 -12.76 0.95 8.21
CA PHE A 109 -12.97 0.82 9.64
C PHE A 109 -13.26 2.18 10.28
N CYS A 110 -12.40 3.17 10.02
CA CYS A 110 -12.56 4.53 10.52
C CYS A 110 -13.86 5.17 10.00
N GLN A 111 -14.12 5.08 8.69
CA GLN A 111 -15.35 5.62 8.11
C GLN A 111 -16.62 5.01 8.70
N LYS A 112 -16.59 3.71 9.04
CA LYS A 112 -17.73 3.03 9.66
C LYS A 112 -17.93 3.50 11.10
N ALA A 113 -16.86 3.74 11.85
CA ALA A 113 -16.93 4.35 13.17
C ALA A 113 -17.50 5.79 13.10
N CYS A 114 -17.05 6.61 12.14
CA CYS A 114 -17.59 7.95 11.90
C CYS A 114 -19.10 7.90 11.60
N LYS A 115 -19.54 6.97 10.75
CA LYS A 115 -20.97 6.82 10.42
C LYS A 115 -21.81 6.44 11.66
N THR A 116 -21.28 5.62 12.55
CA THR A 116 -21.94 5.28 13.82
C THR A 116 -22.05 6.51 14.72
N ALA A 117 -20.99 7.32 14.83
CA ALA A 117 -21.00 8.56 15.59
C ALA A 117 -22.05 9.55 15.06
N ILE A 118 -22.13 9.71 13.74
CA ILE A 118 -23.12 10.57 13.08
C ILE A 118 -24.55 10.09 13.35
N ARG A 119 -24.81 8.77 13.30
CA ARG A 119 -26.13 8.22 13.62
C ARG A 119 -26.53 8.53 15.07
N GLU A 120 -25.61 8.33 16.01
CA GLU A 120 -25.85 8.64 17.42
C GLU A 120 -26.15 10.13 17.64
N MET A 121 -25.42 11.02 16.94
CA MET A 121 -25.68 12.46 16.99
C MET A 121 -27.08 12.79 16.47
N ILE A 122 -27.48 12.29 15.31
CA ILE A 122 -28.81 12.55 14.73
C ILE A 122 -29.92 12.05 15.65
N GLU A 123 -29.76 10.87 16.24
CA GLU A 123 -30.71 10.32 17.22
C GLU A 123 -30.81 11.24 18.46
N ASN A 124 -29.68 11.74 18.96
CA ASN A 124 -29.65 12.66 20.09
C ASN A 124 -30.20 14.06 19.75
N GLU A 125 -29.93 14.60 18.55
CA GLU A 125 -30.50 15.87 18.08
C GLU A 125 -32.01 15.77 17.93
N SER A 126 -32.53 14.68 17.36
CA SER A 126 -33.99 14.48 17.28
C SER A 126 -34.67 14.45 18.65
N GLN A 127 -33.96 14.04 19.71
CA GLN A 127 -34.44 14.12 21.09
C GLN A 127 -34.25 15.52 21.70
N LYS A 128 -33.16 16.21 21.37
CA LYS A 128 -32.82 17.55 21.88
C LYS A 128 -33.60 18.68 21.21
N GLU A 129 -33.93 18.61 19.93
CA GLU A 129 -34.81 19.58 19.25
C GLU A 129 -36.20 19.63 19.90
N ARG A 130 -36.65 18.53 20.52
CA ARG A 130 -37.88 18.52 21.34
C ARG A 130 -37.74 19.33 22.64
N LEU A 131 -36.52 19.67 23.04
CA LEU A 131 -36.16 20.28 24.32
C LEU A 131 -35.51 21.67 24.17
N ASN A 132 -34.73 21.95 23.11
CA ASN A 132 -34.13 23.25 22.78
C ASN A 132 -33.62 23.30 21.32
N PRO A 133 -34.07 24.25 20.47
CA PRO A 133 -33.76 24.28 19.03
C PRO A 133 -32.42 24.97 18.64
N ASP A 134 -31.71 25.63 19.57
CA ASP A 134 -30.53 26.46 19.23
C ASP A 134 -29.16 25.78 19.42
N ILE A 135 -29.12 24.47 19.65
CA ILE A 135 -27.86 23.75 19.92
C ILE A 135 -27.51 22.83 18.75
N HIS A 136 -26.56 23.25 17.92
CA HIS A 136 -25.88 22.34 17.00
C HIS A 136 -24.74 21.65 17.74
N SER A 137 -24.69 20.31 17.69
CA SER A 137 -23.58 19.55 18.28
C SER A 137 -22.55 19.17 17.23
N ASP A 138 -21.27 19.42 17.53
CA ASP A 138 -20.17 18.90 16.71
C ASP A 138 -20.09 17.36 16.85
N VAL A 139 -19.71 16.68 15.76
CA VAL A 139 -19.53 15.22 15.74
C VAL A 139 -18.26 14.85 16.51
N CYS A 140 -18.43 14.29 17.71
CA CYS A 140 -17.33 13.73 18.50
C CYS A 140 -17.29 12.20 18.34
N ILE A 141 -16.20 11.69 17.77
CA ILE A 141 -15.98 10.24 17.64
C ILE A 141 -15.37 9.72 18.96
N ARG A 142 -15.95 8.68 19.54
CA ARG A 142 -15.47 8.08 20.79
C ARG A 142 -14.91 6.69 20.56
N ARG A 143 -14.10 6.22 21.52
CA ARG A 143 -13.57 4.86 21.54
C ARG A 143 -14.66 3.79 21.41
N ASP A 144 -15.82 4.02 22.04
CA ASP A 144 -16.97 3.11 22.01
C ASP A 144 -17.46 2.81 20.59
N HIS A 145 -17.41 3.81 19.68
CA HIS A 145 -17.80 3.63 18.28
C HIS A 145 -16.88 2.64 17.57
N PHE A 146 -15.58 2.68 17.85
CA PHE A 146 -14.61 1.74 17.30
C PHE A 146 -14.79 0.33 17.88
N GLU A 147 -15.05 0.21 19.18
CA GLU A 147 -15.27 -1.09 19.83
C GLU A 147 -16.53 -1.79 19.30
N GLN A 148 -17.61 -1.04 19.03
CA GLN A 148 -18.82 -1.59 18.41
C GLN A 148 -18.53 -2.13 17.01
N ILE A 149 -17.76 -1.39 16.21
CA ILE A 149 -17.40 -1.79 14.85
C ILE A 149 -16.43 -2.97 14.85
N TRP A 150 -15.48 -3.00 15.79
CA TRP A 150 -14.53 -4.10 15.97
C TRP A 150 -15.22 -5.44 16.21
N ARG A 151 -16.34 -5.44 16.94
CA ARG A 151 -17.15 -6.66 17.15
C ARG A 151 -17.87 -7.15 15.90
N THR A 152 -18.11 -6.26 14.93
CA THR A 152 -19.00 -6.50 13.79
C THR A 152 -18.23 -6.84 12.51
N LEU A 153 -16.97 -6.40 12.38
CA LEU A 153 -16.18 -6.60 11.17
C LEU A 153 -15.34 -7.89 11.22
N PRO A 154 -15.11 -8.54 10.06
CA PRO A 154 -14.14 -9.61 9.94
C PRO A 154 -12.74 -9.10 10.31
N ARG A 155 -11.98 -9.91 11.04
CA ARG A 155 -10.74 -9.49 11.72
C ARG A 155 -9.54 -9.29 10.81
N VAL A 156 -9.49 -9.94 9.65
CA VAL A 156 -8.31 -9.95 8.78
C VAL A 156 -8.73 -10.19 7.33
N CYS A 157 -8.27 -9.32 6.42
CA CYS A 157 -8.51 -9.47 4.97
C CYS A 157 -7.41 -10.26 4.26
N LEU A 158 -6.18 -10.29 4.80
CA LEU A 158 -5.06 -11.06 4.27
C LEU A 158 -4.45 -11.95 5.32
N THR A 159 -4.45 -13.26 5.08
CA THR A 159 -3.78 -14.21 5.96
C THR A 159 -2.26 -14.12 5.81
N ASN A 160 -1.52 -14.44 6.87
CA ASN A 160 -0.06 -14.48 6.82
C ASN A 160 0.48 -15.41 5.73
N ASP A 161 -0.26 -16.46 5.40
CA ASP A 161 0.14 -17.42 4.36
C ASP A 161 -0.09 -16.90 2.95
N GLU A 162 -1.11 -16.07 2.72
CA GLU A 162 -1.27 -15.34 1.47
C GLU A 162 -0.16 -14.30 1.31
N TYR A 163 0.16 -13.56 2.37
CA TYR A 163 1.22 -12.55 2.34
C TYR A 163 2.60 -13.13 1.96
N LYS A 164 2.95 -14.30 2.53
CA LYS A 164 4.19 -15.01 2.19
C LYS A 164 4.33 -15.34 0.71
N LYS A 165 3.22 -15.57 0.00
CA LYS A 165 3.26 -15.83 -1.46
C LYS A 165 3.82 -14.62 -2.21
N TYR A 166 3.47 -13.41 -1.79
CA TYR A 166 3.98 -12.16 -2.39
C TYR A 166 5.46 -11.93 -2.07
N GLU A 167 5.91 -12.27 -0.86
CA GLU A 167 7.34 -12.20 -0.50
C GLU A 167 8.18 -13.17 -1.34
N VAL A 168 7.72 -14.42 -1.46
CA VAL A 168 8.37 -15.45 -2.28
C VAL A 168 8.40 -15.05 -3.75
N PHE A 169 7.29 -14.48 -4.26
CA PHE A 169 7.26 -13.92 -5.61
C PHE A 169 8.33 -12.84 -5.76
N THR A 170 8.40 -11.88 -4.85
CA THR A 170 9.36 -10.78 -4.92
C THR A 170 10.80 -11.30 -4.94
N GLN A 171 11.15 -12.25 -4.08
CA GLN A 171 12.48 -12.86 -4.01
C GLN A 171 12.86 -13.62 -5.29
N LYS A 172 11.93 -14.38 -5.87
CA LYS A 172 12.14 -15.14 -7.12
C LYS A 172 12.50 -14.22 -8.29
N TRP A 173 12.07 -12.97 -8.22
CA TRP A 173 11.98 -12.07 -9.35
C TRP A 173 12.85 -10.82 -9.22
N GLN A 174 13.62 -10.67 -8.13
CA GLN A 174 14.63 -9.62 -8.00
C GLN A 174 15.79 -9.93 -8.95
N PRO A 175 16.05 -9.08 -9.97
CA PRO A 175 17.37 -9.08 -10.59
C PRO A 175 18.36 -8.54 -9.56
N PHE A 176 19.51 -9.19 -9.48
CA PHE A 176 20.65 -8.80 -8.66
C PHE A 176 20.87 -7.26 -8.68
N GLU A 177 20.74 -6.64 -7.50
CA GLU A 177 21.18 -5.30 -7.09
C GLU A 177 21.38 -4.23 -8.19
N ARG A 178 20.33 -3.42 -8.47
CA ARG A 178 20.50 -2.08 -9.11
C ARG A 178 19.84 -0.92 -8.35
N PHE A 179 19.13 -1.19 -7.26
CA PHE A 179 18.36 -0.16 -6.55
C PHE A 179 19.17 0.75 -5.60
N ASN A 180 20.45 0.46 -5.34
CA ASN A 180 21.29 1.39 -4.57
C ASN A 180 21.63 2.69 -5.32
N CYS A 181 21.25 2.81 -6.59
CA CYS A 181 21.62 3.95 -7.43
C CYS A 181 20.52 5.04 -7.55
N LEU A 182 19.25 4.69 -7.33
CA LEU A 182 18.11 5.55 -7.69
C LEU A 182 17.54 6.37 -6.51
N PHE A 183 17.85 5.99 -5.28
CA PHE A 183 17.54 6.77 -4.08
C PHE A 183 18.84 6.99 -3.30
N PRO A 184 19.54 8.12 -3.49
CA PRO A 184 20.62 8.46 -2.60
C PRO A 184 20.03 8.53 -1.20
N LYS A 185 20.49 7.64 -0.30
CA LYS A 185 20.22 7.78 1.12
C LYS A 185 20.65 9.19 1.48
N SER A 186 19.68 10.01 1.90
CA SER A 186 19.94 11.36 2.42
C SER A 186 21.06 11.25 3.44
N ALA A 187 22.22 11.80 3.08
CA ALA A 187 23.40 11.82 3.90
C ALA A 187 23.14 12.75 5.08
N ASP A 188 22.78 12.18 6.23
CA ASP A 188 22.89 12.86 7.51
C ASP A 188 23.56 11.95 8.55
N ASN A 189 24.84 12.28 8.72
CA ASN A 189 25.73 12.18 9.86
C ASN A 189 26.69 10.97 10.04
N PRO A 190 27.96 11.27 10.41
CA PRO A 190 29.12 10.40 10.32
C PRO A 190 29.38 9.66 11.63
N GLU A 191 30.20 8.61 11.52
CA GLU A 191 30.99 7.88 12.53
C GLU A 191 30.93 6.41 12.12
N GLY A 192 31.87 5.92 11.32
CA GLY A 192 33.24 5.70 11.78
C GLY A 192 33.33 4.32 12.43
N LYS A 193 33.55 3.27 11.63
CA LYS A 193 34.35 2.10 12.03
C LYS A 193 34.79 1.30 10.81
N GLN A 194 36.10 1.28 10.65
CA GLN A 194 36.89 0.49 9.71
C GLN A 194 36.62 -1.01 9.90
N ALA A 195 36.53 -1.74 8.79
CA ALA A 195 37.08 -3.09 8.69
C ALA A 195 37.46 -3.36 7.23
N SER A 196 38.75 -3.16 6.97
CA SER A 196 39.47 -3.60 5.78
C SER A 196 39.41 -5.12 5.61
N LYS A 197 39.19 -5.60 4.39
CA LYS A 197 40.03 -6.65 3.81
C LYS A 197 39.94 -6.64 2.29
N ALA A 198 41.06 -6.29 1.68
CA ALA A 198 41.36 -6.50 0.28
C ALA A 198 41.32 -8.00 -0.04
N TYR A 199 40.72 -8.35 -1.17
CA TYR A 199 41.07 -9.55 -1.91
C TYR A 199 41.67 -9.09 -3.24
N THR A 200 42.85 -9.63 -3.47
CA THR A 200 43.78 -9.40 -4.57
C THR A 200 43.19 -9.85 -5.89
N ASP A 201 43.36 -9.00 -6.90
CA ASP A 201 43.45 -9.41 -8.29
C ASP A 201 44.59 -10.42 -8.41
N ASP A 202 44.28 -11.62 -8.87
CA ASP A 202 45.25 -12.45 -9.57
C ASP A 202 44.55 -12.99 -10.82
N ASP A 203 45.18 -12.67 -11.94
CA ASP A 203 44.96 -13.21 -13.27
C ASP A 203 44.85 -14.74 -13.24
N ASP A 204 43.94 -15.31 -14.01
CA ASP A 204 44.26 -16.51 -14.80
C ASP A 204 43.35 -16.63 -16.03
N LEU A 205 43.99 -16.24 -17.12
CA LEU A 205 43.77 -16.52 -18.53
C LEU A 205 43.60 -18.03 -18.79
N TYR A 206 42.57 -18.43 -19.55
CA TYR A 206 42.60 -19.69 -20.31
C TYR A 206 42.00 -19.50 -21.70
N GLU A 207 42.89 -19.58 -22.70
CA GLU A 207 42.66 -20.35 -23.93
C GLU A 207 42.48 -21.84 -23.61
#